data_AF-A0A2T1A248-F1
#
_entry.id   AF-A0A2T1A248-F1
#
_cell.length_a   1.000
_cell.length_b   1.000
_cell.length_c   1.000
_cell.angle_alpha   90.00
_cell.angle_beta   90.00
_cell.angle_gamma   90.00
#
_symmetry.space_group_name_H-M   'P 1'
#
loop_
_entity.id
_entity.type
_entity.pdbx_description
1 polymer ?
#
loop_
_entity_poly.entity_id
_entity_poly.type
_entity_poly.pdbx_seq_one_letter_code
_entity_poly.pdbx_strand_id
1 'polypeptide(L)'
;MTKEQSADNAQPSARSLWDRTPTAFKFGLVVAILGFFVSMTVFRSSSVNGAVVSCSYYNLGALAVALVVVVCAFTGFTDGRKRHPRLRPSSPWLYGGTVVLLALAAIHVARGFGIIGGGC
;
A
#
# COMPACT_ATOMS: atom_id res chain seq x y z
N MET A 1 38.54 -16.75 24.60
CA MET A 1 37.66 -16.79 23.41
C MET A 1 36.22 -16.54 23.84
N THR A 2 35.88 -15.25 23.88
CA THR A 2 34.58 -14.59 23.62
C THR A 2 33.29 -15.42 23.59
N LYS A 3 32.53 -15.41 24.70
CA LYS A 3 31.09 -15.76 24.74
C LYS A 3 30.16 -14.54 24.60
N GLU A 4 30.71 -13.34 24.37
CA GLU A 4 29.93 -12.08 24.31
C GLU A 4 29.39 -11.70 22.91
N GLN A 5 29.57 -12.54 21.88
CA GLN A 5 29.08 -12.23 20.53
C GLN A 5 27.72 -12.83 20.14
N SER A 6 27.03 -13.54 21.05
CA SER A 6 25.77 -14.24 20.70
C SER A 6 24.48 -13.48 21.04
N ALA A 7 24.56 -12.30 21.67
CA ALA A 7 23.37 -11.52 22.03
C ALA A 7 22.95 -10.48 20.99
N ASP A 8 23.78 -10.21 19.97
CA ASP A 8 23.64 -9.07 19.06
C ASP A 8 22.96 -9.42 17.72
N ASN A 9 22.25 -10.54 17.67
CA ASN A 9 21.44 -11.00 16.53
C ASN A 9 19.99 -11.32 16.94
N ALA A 10 19.50 -10.72 18.03
CA ALA A 10 18.09 -10.76 18.35
C ALA A 10 17.33 -9.96 17.29
N GLN A 11 16.93 -10.62 16.20
CA GLN A 11 16.02 -10.02 15.24
C GLN A 11 14.82 -9.44 16.01
N PRO A 12 14.47 -8.16 15.79
CA PRO A 12 13.33 -7.57 16.46
C PRO A 12 12.11 -8.45 16.17
N SER A 13 11.48 -8.95 17.23
CA SER A 13 10.29 -9.79 17.08
C SER A 13 9.22 -9.04 16.28
N ALA A 14 8.44 -9.75 15.46
CA ALA A 14 7.38 -9.14 14.65
C ALA A 14 6.42 -8.26 15.48
N ARG A 15 6.18 -8.65 16.75
CA ARG A 15 5.41 -7.87 17.73
C ARG A 15 6.05 -6.52 18.06
N SER A 16 7.35 -6.50 18.34
CA SER A 16 8.13 -5.27 18.61
C SER A 16 8.11 -4.30 17.43
N LEU A 17 8.24 -4.82 16.21
CA LEU A 17 8.12 -4.03 14.98
C LEU A 17 6.69 -3.48 14.78
N TRP A 18 5.67 -4.29 15.03
CA TRP A 18 4.27 -3.87 14.93
C TRP A 18 3.97 -2.74 15.92
N ASP A 19 4.38 -2.84 17.18
CA ASP A 19 4.09 -1.83 18.20
C ASP A 19 4.74 -0.48 17.89
N ARG A 20 5.92 -0.47 17.27
CA ARG A 20 6.64 0.74 16.85
C ARG A 20 6.11 1.38 15.57
N THR A 21 5.30 0.68 14.80
CA THR A 21 4.79 1.17 13.51
C THR A 21 3.70 2.23 13.72
N PRO A 22 3.78 3.40 13.05
CA PRO A 22 2.73 4.42 13.10
C PRO A 22 1.34 3.87 12.80
N THR A 23 0.33 4.33 13.55
CA THR A 23 -1.06 3.88 13.41
C THR A 23 -1.60 4.08 11.98
N ALA A 24 -1.16 5.15 11.31
CA ALA A 24 -1.51 5.42 9.91
C ALA A 24 -1.05 4.31 8.95
N PHE A 25 0.14 3.72 9.16
CA PHE A 25 0.61 2.61 8.33
C PHE A 25 -0.19 1.33 8.60
N LYS A 26 -0.53 1.05 9.86
CA LYS A 26 -1.39 -0.08 10.22
C LYS A 26 -2.76 0.05 9.55
N PHE A 27 -3.35 1.24 9.64
CA PHE A 27 -4.63 1.54 9.02
C PHE A 27 -4.55 1.40 7.50
N GLY A 28 -3.54 2.00 6.86
CA GLY A 28 -3.31 1.87 5.43
C GLY A 28 -3.16 0.42 4.97
N LEU A 29 -2.48 -0.42 5.74
CA LEU A 29 -2.32 -1.84 5.44
C LEU A 29 -3.65 -2.59 5.52
N VAL A 30 -4.44 -2.36 6.58
CA VAL A 30 -5.76 -2.98 6.73
C VAL A 30 -6.70 -2.55 5.61
N VAL A 31 -6.73 -1.25 5.28
CA VAL A 31 -7.54 -0.73 4.18
C VAL A 31 -7.10 -1.32 2.83
N ALA A 32 -5.79 -1.44 2.59
CA ALA A 32 -5.29 -2.07 1.37
C ALA A 32 -5.74 -3.54 1.26
N ILE A 33 -5.71 -4.31 2.35
CA ILE A 33 -6.16 -5.71 2.33
C ILE A 33 -7.67 -5.78 2.10
N LEU A 34 -8.47 -5.00 2.82
CA LEU A 34 -9.93 -4.98 2.67
C LEU A 34 -10.36 -4.48 1.29
N GLY A 35 -9.59 -3.58 0.70
CA GLY A 35 -9.87 -3.01 -0.62
C GLY A 35 -9.80 -3.99 -1.77
N PHE A 36 -9.14 -5.14 -1.62
CA PHE A 36 -9.22 -6.22 -2.61
C PHE A 36 -10.64 -6.75 -2.80
N PHE A 37 -11.44 -6.72 -1.73
CA PHE A 37 -12.84 -7.18 -1.73
C PHE A 37 -13.82 -6.10 -2.22
N VAL A 38 -13.37 -4.83 -2.28
CA VAL A 38 -14.20 -3.72 -2.75
C VAL A 38 -14.00 -3.57 -4.25
N SER A 39 -15.01 -3.98 -5.02
CA SER A 39 -15.03 -3.80 -6.47
C SER A 39 -16.31 -3.08 -6.88
N MET A 40 -16.16 -1.85 -7.41
CA MET A 40 -17.23 -1.15 -8.12
C MET A 40 -16.79 -0.98 -9.56
N THR A 41 -17.26 -1.90 -10.40
CA THR A 41 -16.86 -1.98 -11.80
C THR A 41 -17.79 -1.16 -12.68
N VAL A 42 -17.21 -0.30 -13.50
CA VAL A 42 -17.91 0.44 -14.55
C VAL A 42 -17.39 -0.06 -15.90
N PHE A 43 -18.32 -0.50 -16.74
CA PHE A 43 -18.03 -0.93 -18.11
C PHE A 43 -18.34 0.23 -19.06
N ARG A 44 -17.37 0.63 -19.88
CA ARG A 44 -17.58 1.61 -20.95
C ARG A 44 -17.30 0.94 -22.28
N SER A 45 -18.34 0.66 -23.05
CA SER A 45 -18.24 0.17 -24.43
C SER A 45 -18.40 1.34 -25.39
N SER A 46 -17.43 1.51 -26.28
CA SER A 46 -17.54 2.44 -27.41
C SER A 46 -17.72 1.61 -28.68
N SER A 47 -18.82 1.88 -29.41
CA SER A 47 -19.08 1.24 -30.69
C SER A 47 -18.96 2.24 -31.84
N VAL A 48 -18.33 1.81 -32.93
CA VAL A 48 -18.31 2.53 -34.20
C VAL A 48 -18.98 1.62 -35.21
N ASN A 49 -20.04 2.10 -35.87
CA ASN A 49 -20.87 1.31 -36.79
C ASN A 49 -21.44 0.01 -36.19
N GLY A 50 -21.86 0.02 -34.91
CA GLY A 50 -22.46 -1.14 -34.25
C GLY A 50 -21.47 -2.23 -33.82
N ALA A 51 -20.20 -2.13 -34.20
CA ALA A 51 -19.13 -2.98 -33.68
C ALA A 51 -18.48 -2.34 -32.45
N VAL A 52 -18.32 -3.09 -31.37
CA VAL A 52 -17.63 -2.63 -30.15
C VAL A 52 -16.13 -2.60 -30.43
N VAL A 53 -15.54 -1.42 -30.51
CA VAL A 53 -14.12 -1.23 -30.87
C VAL A 53 -13.24 -0.93 -29.66
N SER A 54 -13.84 -0.56 -28.52
CA SER A 54 -13.12 -0.35 -27.27
C SER A 54 -13.99 -0.71 -26.08
N CYS A 55 -13.55 -1.70 -25.31
CA CYS A 55 -14.04 -1.96 -23.97
C CYS A 55 -13.03 -1.40 -22.98
N SER A 56 -13.43 -0.38 -22.22
CA SER A 56 -12.64 0.09 -21.09
C SER A 56 -13.29 -0.38 -19.79
N TYR A 57 -12.51 -1.13 -19.02
CA TYR A 57 -12.86 -1.61 -17.69
C TYR A 57 -12.27 -0.66 -16.64
N TYR A 58 -13.12 -0.12 -15.77
CA TYR A 58 -12.67 0.70 -14.64
C TYR A 58 -13.28 0.22 -13.33
N ASN A 59 -12.44 -0.19 -12.38
CA ASN A 59 -12.84 -0.47 -11.01
C ASN A 59 -12.56 0.75 -10.12
N LEU A 60 -13.58 1.59 -9.95
CA LEU A 60 -13.52 2.81 -9.14
C LEU A 60 -13.26 2.50 -7.66
N GLY A 61 -13.74 1.35 -7.17
CA GLY A 61 -13.49 0.91 -5.79
C GLY A 61 -12.00 0.71 -5.52
N ALA A 62 -11.30 0.01 -6.42
CA ALA A 62 -9.86 -0.20 -6.29
C ALA A 62 -9.08 1.12 -6.39
N LEU A 63 -9.49 2.06 -7.26
CA LEU A 63 -8.86 3.38 -7.35
C LEU A 63 -9.07 4.23 -6.09
N ALA A 64 -10.27 4.21 -5.49
CA ALA A 64 -10.54 4.90 -4.25
C ALA A 64 -9.69 4.34 -3.10
N VAL A 65 -9.56 3.01 -3.01
CA VAL A 65 -8.67 2.36 -2.03
C VAL A 65 -7.22 2.80 -2.24
N ALA A 66 -6.72 2.78 -3.48
CA ALA A 66 -5.36 3.21 -3.79
C ALA A 66 -5.09 4.63 -3.27
N LEU A 67 -6.03 5.56 -3.49
CA LEU A 67 -5.92 6.93 -2.99
C LEU A 67 -5.83 6.98 -1.47
N VAL A 68 -6.71 6.27 -0.75
CA VAL A 68 -6.68 6.22 0.72
C VAL A 68 -5.37 5.64 1.23
N VAL A 69 -4.84 4.59 0.60
CA VAL A 69 -3.56 3.96 0.97
C VAL A 69 -2.39 4.94 0.76
N VAL A 70 -2.38 5.71 -0.33
CA VAL A 70 -1.38 6.76 -0.57
C VAL A 70 -1.43 7.85 0.51
N VAL A 71 -2.64 8.30 0.87
CA VAL A 71 -2.81 9.28 1.96
C VAL A 71 -2.30 8.72 3.29
N CYS A 72 -2.56 7.45 3.58
CA CYS A 72 -2.04 6.78 4.78
C CYS A 72 -0.51 6.66 4.76
N ALA A 73 0.08 6.36 3.60
CA ALA A 73 1.53 6.32 3.44
C ALA A 73 2.17 7.70 3.68
N PHE A 74 1.58 8.75 3.11
CA PHE A 74 2.08 10.11 3.27
C PHE A 74 1.93 10.63 4.70
N THR A 75 0.77 10.42 5.32
CA THR A 75 0.52 10.82 6.72
C THR A 75 1.41 10.05 7.70
N GLY A 76 1.57 8.73 7.54
CA GLY A 76 2.47 7.93 8.36
C GLY A 76 3.94 8.34 8.21
N PHE A 77 4.38 8.67 6.99
CA PHE A 77 5.73 9.15 6.73
C PHE A 77 5.99 10.54 7.32
N THR A 78 5.06 11.48 7.13
CA THR A 78 5.19 12.85 7.65
C THR A 78 5.13 12.89 9.17
N ASP A 79 4.22 12.14 9.79
CA ASP A 79 4.12 12.03 11.25
C ASP A 79 5.34 11.33 11.85
N GLY A 80 5.83 10.26 11.22
CA GLY A 80 7.07 9.60 11.63
C GLY A 80 8.29 10.50 11.55
N ARG A 81 8.37 11.38 10.53
CA ARG A 81 9.41 12.42 10.44
C ARG A 81 9.28 13.49 11.52
N LYS A 82 8.06 13.93 11.84
CA LYS A 82 7.78 14.95 12.87
C LYS A 82 8.06 14.47 14.29
N ARG A 83 7.73 13.22 14.61
CA ARG A 83 7.94 12.64 15.95
C ARG A 83 9.40 12.30 16.24
N HIS A 84 10.20 12.10 15.19
CA HIS A 84 11.58 11.68 15.30
C HIS A 84 12.54 12.52 14.46
N PRO A 85 12.59 13.86 14.65
CA PRO A 85 13.42 14.75 13.85
C PRO A 85 14.93 14.53 14.06
N ARG A 86 15.31 13.85 15.16
CA ARG A 86 16.71 13.53 15.51
C ARG A 86 17.13 12.08 15.24
N LEU A 87 16.20 11.18 14.90
CA LEU A 87 16.57 9.84 14.46
C LEU A 87 17.02 9.95 13.00
N ARG A 88 18.20 9.38 12.69
CA ARG A 88 18.79 9.39 11.36
C ARG A 88 17.72 9.10 10.28
N PRO A 89 17.81 9.73 9.09
CA PRO A 89 16.90 9.53 7.95
C PRO A 89 16.95 8.11 7.35
N SER A 90 17.36 7.10 8.12
CA SER A 90 17.56 5.71 7.71
C SER A 90 16.74 4.73 8.55
N SER A 91 15.70 5.18 9.27
CA SER A 91 14.88 4.24 10.05
C SER A 91 14.20 3.26 9.09
N PRO A 92 14.60 1.97 9.09
CA PRO A 92 14.21 1.03 8.05
C PRO A 92 12.71 0.74 8.06
N TRP A 93 12.06 0.87 9.22
CA TRP A 93 10.60 0.68 9.33
C TRP A 93 9.79 1.78 8.63
N LEU A 94 10.31 3.02 8.61
CA LEU A 94 9.60 4.18 8.05
C LEU A 94 9.61 4.12 6.52
N TYR A 95 10.78 3.86 5.96
CA TYR A 95 10.94 3.65 4.52
C TYR A 95 10.31 2.33 4.08
N GLY A 96 10.54 1.24 4.82
CA GLY A 96 9.94 -0.07 4.53
C GLY A 96 8.42 -0.02 4.51
N GLY A 97 7.79 0.55 5.54
CA GLY A 97 6.34 0.70 5.61
C GLY A 97 5.76 1.56 4.48
N THR A 98 6.45 2.66 4.14
CA THR A 98 6.04 3.53 3.02
C THR A 98 6.14 2.81 1.68
N VAL A 99 7.24 2.11 1.42
CA VAL A 99 7.45 1.35 0.17
C VAL A 99 6.39 0.25 0.03
N VAL A 100 6.09 -0.47 1.10
CA VAL A 100 5.04 -1.52 1.09
C VAL A 100 3.68 -0.93 0.75
N LEU A 101 3.28 0.18 1.38
CA LEU A 101 1.99 0.82 1.09
C LEU A 101 1.93 1.38 -0.32
N LEU A 102 3.02 1.96 -0.83
CA LEU A 102 3.07 2.43 -2.22
C LEU A 102 2.97 1.27 -3.22
N ALA A 103 3.62 0.14 -2.94
CA ALA A 103 3.49 -1.07 -3.76
C ALA A 103 2.03 -1.58 -3.76
N LEU A 104 1.38 -1.62 -2.59
CA LEU A 104 -0.03 -2.01 -2.48
C LEU A 104 -0.96 -1.03 -3.22
N ALA A 105 -0.70 0.28 -3.14
CA ALA A 105 -1.44 1.27 -3.88
C ALA A 105 -1.27 1.07 -5.40
N ALA A 106 -0.04 0.83 -5.87
CA ALA A 106 0.22 0.56 -7.29
C ALA A 106 -0.54 -0.69 -7.79
N ILE A 107 -0.60 -1.76 -6.98
CA ILE A 107 -1.40 -2.95 -7.30
C ILE A 107 -2.89 -2.60 -7.42
N HIS A 108 -3.43 -1.79 -6.51
CA HIS A 108 -4.82 -1.34 -6.57
C HIS A 108 -5.10 -0.45 -7.78
N VAL A 109 -4.14 0.39 -8.17
CA VAL A 109 -4.22 1.19 -9.41
C VAL A 109 -4.28 0.28 -10.63
N ALA A 110 -3.38 -0.71 -10.73
CA ALA A 110 -3.36 -1.67 -11.83
C ALA A 110 -4.67 -2.48 -11.91
N ARG A 111 -5.21 -2.92 -10.76
CA ARG A 111 -6.54 -3.54 -10.66
C ARG A 111 -7.66 -2.58 -11.05
N GLY A 112 -7.54 -1.30 -10.66
CA GLY A 112 -8.47 -0.23 -10.98
C GLY A 112 -8.61 0.03 -12.47
N PHE A 113 -7.51 -0.03 -13.22
CA PHE A 113 -7.49 0.10 -14.68
C PHE A 113 -7.79 -1.19 -15.44
N GLY A 114 -8.11 -2.29 -14.74
CA GLY A 114 -8.37 -3.58 -15.39
C GLY A 114 -7.14 -4.29 -15.94
N ILE A 115 -5.92 -3.79 -15.67
CA ILE A 115 -4.66 -4.44 -16.05
C ILE A 115 -4.52 -5.79 -15.32
N ILE A 116 -5.04 -5.87 -14.09
CA ILE A 116 -5.04 -7.09 -13.27
C ILE A 116 -6.50 -7.48 -12.97
N GLY A 117 -6.96 -8.57 -13.60
CA GLY A 117 -8.29 -9.14 -13.37
C GLY A 117 -9.45 -8.41 -14.09
N GLY A 118 -9.17 -7.64 -15.13
CA GLY A 118 -10.21 -7.08 -16.01
C GLY A 118 -10.98 -8.16 -16.76
N GLY A 119 -12.29 -7.94 -16.94
CA GLY A 119 -13.19 -8.87 -17.65
C GLY A 119 -13.29 -8.65 -19.16
N CYS A 120 -12.30 -7.97 -19.75
CA CYS A 120 -12.18 -7.68 -21.18
C CYS A 120 -10.75 -7.91 -21.64
#